data_AF-A0A963IL71-F1
#
_entry.id   AF-A0A963IL71-F1
#
_cell.length_a   1.000
_cell.length_b   1.000
_cell.length_c   1.000
_cell.angle_alpha   90.00
_cell.angle_beta   90.00
_cell.angle_gamma   90.00
#
_symmetry.space_group_name_H-M   'P 1'
#
loop_
_entity.id
_entity.type
_entity.pdbx_description
1 polymer ?
#
loop_
_entity_poly.entity_id
_entity_poly.type
_entity_poly.pdbx_seq_one_letter_code
_entity_poly.pdbx_strand_id
1 'polypeptide(L)' 'EDGTKDQSYFLHRLNQQQLSKTLFPLAGLYKREVRKIAEAAGLHVALKKDSTGIC' A
#
# COMPACT_ATOMS: atom_id res chain seq x y z
N GLU A 1 9.16 -12.07 4.26
CA GLU A 1 8.34 -10.84 4.36
C GLU A 1 8.28 -10.05 3.03
N ASP A 2 8.33 -10.71 1.87
CA ASP A 2 8.00 -10.08 0.56
C ASP A 2 6.64 -10.53 0.00
N GLY A 3 6.01 -11.57 0.56
CA GLY A 3 4.78 -12.15 0.02
C GLY A 3 3.50 -11.89 0.83
N THR A 4 3.60 -11.38 2.07
CA THR A 4 2.42 -11.29 2.96
C THR A 4 1.54 -10.05 2.72
N LYS A 5 2.01 -9.09 1.92
CA LYS A 5 1.33 -7.81 1.67
C LYS A 5 1.31 -7.42 0.19
N ASP A 6 1.51 -8.38 -0.72
CA ASP A 6 1.24 -8.15 -2.14
C ASP A 6 -0.27 -7.93 -2.35
N GLN A 7 -0.62 -6.89 -3.09
CA GLN A 7 -2.00 -6.51 -3.39
C GLN A 7 -2.38 -6.79 -4.84
N SER A 8 -1.48 -7.39 -5.63
CA SER A 8 -1.71 -7.76 -7.04
C SER A 8 -2.98 -8.60 -7.22
N TYR A 9 -3.29 -9.48 -6.26
CA TYR A 9 -4.52 -10.28 -6.25
C TYR A 9 -5.79 -9.44 -6.38
N PHE A 10 -5.90 -8.32 -5.67
CA PHE A 10 -7.09 -7.46 -5.76
C PHE A 10 -7.16 -6.70 -7.08
N LEU A 11 -6.02 -6.49 -7.73
CA LEU A 11 -5.89 -5.70 -8.95
C LEU A 11 -6.04 -6.54 -10.24
N HIS A 12 -6.24 -7.86 -10.14
CA HIS A 12 -6.22 -8.76 -11.31
C HIS A 12 -7.27 -8.45 -12.39
N ARG A 13 -8.33 -7.68 -12.07
CA ARG A 13 -9.36 -7.27 -13.03
C ARG A 13 -9.07 -5.95 -13.75
N LEU A 14 -8.01 -5.24 -13.37
CA LEU A 14 -7.65 -3.98 -14.03
C LEU A 14 -7.08 -4.25 -15.42
N ASN A 15 -7.48 -3.44 -16.39
CA ASN A 15 -6.93 -3.48 -17.73
C ASN A 15 -5.77 -2.49 -17.91
N GLN A 16 -5.03 -2.62 -19.03
CA GLN A 16 -3.86 -1.78 -19.31
C GLN A 16 -4.17 -0.28 -19.42
N GLN A 17 -5.36 0.08 -19.89
CA GLN A 17 -5.79 1.48 -19.98
C GLN A 17 -6.01 2.10 -18.59
N GLN A 18 -6.48 1.31 -17.63
CA GLN A 18 -6.62 1.73 -16.23
C GLN A 18 -5.27 1.77 -15.52
N LEU A 19 -4.44 0.75 -15.74
CA LEU A 19 -3.09 0.68 -15.16
C LEU A 19 -2.19 1.82 -15.64
N SER A 20 -2.28 2.22 -16.91
CA SER A 20 -1.47 3.32 -17.47
C SER A 20 -1.75 4.68 -16.83
N LYS A 21 -2.87 4.83 -16.12
CA LYS A 21 -3.25 6.04 -15.38
C LYS A 21 -3.11 5.89 -13.87
N THR A 22 -2.53 4.79 -13.39
CA THR A 22 -2.40 4.49 -11.96
C THR A 22 -0.95 4.66 -11.52
N LEU A 23 -0.73 5.24 -10.33
CA LEU A 23 0.58 5.31 -9.69
C LEU A 23 0.56 4.46 -8.41
N PHE A 24 1.61 3.66 -8.22
CA PHE A 24 1.83 2.87 -7.03
C PHE A 24 3.06 3.39 -6.26
N PRO A 25 2.94 4.55 -5.55
CA PRO A 25 4.08 5.21 -4.90
C PRO A 25 4.73 4.40 -3.78
N LEU A 26 4.06 3.34 -3.31
CA LEU A 26 4.53 2.49 -2.23
C LEU A 26 5.05 1.12 -2.71
N ALA A 27 5.07 0.85 -4.02
CA ALA A 27 5.35 -0.48 -4.56
C ALA A 27 6.74 -1.04 -4.17
N GLY A 28 7.72 -0.17 -3.96
CA GLY A 28 9.09 -0.55 -3.57
C GLY A 28 9.39 -0.38 -2.08
N LEU A 29 8.39 -0.07 -1.25
CA LEU A 29 8.60 0.20 0.17
C LEU A 29 8.01 -0.90 1.04
N TYR A 30 8.78 -1.35 2.01
CA TYR A 30 8.25 -2.20 3.07
C TYR A 30 7.29 -1.40 3.94
N LYS A 31 6.27 -2.09 4.47
CA LYS A 31 5.25 -1.46 5.35
C LYS A 31 5.88 -0.72 6.54
N ARG A 32 6.97 -1.26 7.09
CA ARG A 32 7.73 -0.63 8.18
C ARG A 32 8.34 0.72 7.77
N GLU A 33 8.78 0.86 6.53
CA GLU A 33 9.36 2.09 5.99
C GLU A 33 8.26 3.14 5.78
N VAL A 34 7.11 2.73 5.24
CA VAL A 34 5.94 3.60 5.09
C VAL A 34 5.50 4.17 6.45
N ARG A 35 5.50 3.36 7.51
CA ARG A 35 5.18 3.85 8.86
C ARG A 35 6.19 4.87 9.37
N LYS A 36 7.50 4.63 9.21
CA LYS A 36 8.55 5.58 9.58
C LYS A 36 8.41 6.93 8.85
N ILE A 37 8.08 6.89 7.55
CA ILE A 37 7.82 8.11 6.77
C ILE A 37 6.61 8.87 7.33
N ALA A 38 5.52 8.15 7.63
CA ALA A 38 4.32 8.75 8.20
C ALA A 38 4.55 9.35 9.60
N GLU A 39 5.34 8.69 10.45
CA GLU A 39 5.74 9.22 11.77
C GLU A 39 6.58 10.49 11.63
N ALA A 40 7.60 10.47 10.77
CA ALA A 40 8.46 11.62 10.52
C ALA A 40 7.70 12.82 9.94
N ALA A 41 6.67 12.58 9.15
CA ALA A 41 5.79 13.60 8.60
C ALA A 41 4.68 14.06 9.57
N GLY A 42 4.60 13.51 10.79
CA GLY A 42 3.58 13.88 11.78
C GLY A 42 2.16 13.45 11.40
N LEU A 43 2.01 12.41 10.56
CA LEU A 43 0.70 11.93 10.15
C LEU A 43 0.04 11.14 11.27
N HIS A 44 -1.16 11.54 11.68
CA HIS A 44 -1.94 10.88 12.75
C HIS A 44 -2.22 9.38 12.49
N VAL A 45 -2.16 8.93 11.24
CA VAL A 45 -2.38 7.53 10.84
C VAL A 45 -1.14 6.64 10.98
N ALA A 46 0.02 7.18 11.33
CA ALA A 46 1.28 6.45 11.28
C ALA A 46 1.29 5.17 12.15
N LEU A 47 0.61 5.22 13.30
CA LEU A 47 0.48 4.10 14.24
C LEU A 47 -0.85 3.35 14.13
N LYS A 48 -1.73 3.75 13.20
CA LYS A 48 -3.05 3.11 13.05
C LYS A 48 -2.84 1.67 12.57
N LYS A 49 -3.53 0.72 13.22
CA LYS A 49 -3.55 -0.67 12.77
C LYS A 49 -4.13 -0.75 11.36
N ASP A 50 -3.60 -1.65 10.56
CA ASP A 50 -4.14 -1.91 9.22
C ASP A 50 -5.58 -2.41 9.34
N SER A 51 -6.43 -2.00 8.39
CA SER A 51 -7.79 -2.52 8.30
C SER A 51 -7.78 -4.03 8.11
N THR A 52 -8.68 -4.72 8.81
CA THR A 52 -8.92 -6.16 8.71
C THR A 52 -10.35 -6.40 8.28
N GLY A 53 -10.60 -7.36 7.39
CA GLY A 53 -11.94 -7.69 6.90
C GLY A 53 -12.14 -7.37 5.41
N ILE A 54 -13.40 -7.25 4.98
CA ILE A 54 -13.80 -6.93 3.60
C ILE A 54 -13.70 -5.40 3.40
N CYS A 55 -13.30 -4.99 2.19
CA CYS A 55 -13.27 -3.59 1.78
C CYS A 55 -14.67 -3.01 1.59
#